data_AF-A0A848K1V9-F1
#
_entry.id   AF-A0A848K1V9-F1
#
_cell.length_a   1.000
_cell.length_b   1.000
_cell.length_c   1.000
_cell.angle_alpha   90.00
_cell.angle_beta   90.00
_cell.angle_gamma   90.00
#
_symmetry.space_group_name_H-M   'P 1'
#
loop_
_entity.id
_entity.type
_entity.pdbx_description
1 polymer ?
#
loop_
_entity_poly.entity_id
_entity_poly.type
_entity_poly.pdbx_seq_one_letter_code
_entity_poly.pdbx_strand_id
1 'polypeptide(L)'
;MRLSADSSSPDFHAWEVRNAKIYLDGREVQHCRLADEERGYVIVSPVDGAGRFLLEGDEIATQLRYGEVRIVLPERSPRCDAAGGA
;
A
#
# COMPACT_ATOMS: atom_id res chain seq x y z
N MET A 1 -5.16 -11.55 1.76
CA MET A 1 -5.62 -10.17 1.51
C MET A 1 -4.81 -9.54 0.38
N ARG A 2 -5.42 -8.66 -0.42
CA ARG A 2 -4.74 -7.89 -1.49
C ARG A 2 -5.12 -6.43 -1.41
N LEU A 3 -4.17 -5.53 -1.66
CA LEU A 3 -4.38 -4.09 -1.67
C LEU A 3 -3.69 -3.47 -2.88
N SER A 4 -4.43 -2.71 -3.69
CA SER A 4 -3.90 -1.99 -4.85
C SER A 4 -4.07 -0.49 -4.68
N ALA A 5 -3.02 0.28 -5.00
CA ALA A 5 -3.06 1.74 -5.08
C ALA A 5 -3.53 2.26 -6.45
N ASP A 6 -3.70 1.37 -7.44
CA ASP A 6 -4.21 1.71 -8.76
C ASP A 6 -5.73 1.87 -8.73
N SER A 7 -6.24 3.07 -9.04
CA SER A 7 -7.67 3.38 -8.95
C SER A 7 -8.56 2.62 -9.94
N SER A 8 -7.96 2.01 -10.96
CA SER A 8 -8.68 1.19 -11.93
C SER A 8 -8.80 -0.27 -11.51
N SER A 9 -8.14 -0.67 -10.41
CA SER A 9 -8.22 -2.01 -9.86
C SER A 9 -9.50 -2.22 -9.04
N PRO A 10 -10.18 -3.39 -9.14
CA PRO A 10 -11.28 -3.73 -8.22
C PRO A 10 -10.81 -3.86 -6.76
N ASP A 11 -9.51 -4.08 -6.54
CA ASP A 11 -8.87 -4.16 -5.22
C ASP A 11 -8.46 -2.77 -4.68
N PHE A 12 -8.93 -1.69 -5.31
CA PHE A 12 -8.67 -0.32 -4.88
C PHE A 12 -9.67 0.16 -3.84
N HIS A 13 -9.17 0.40 -2.64
CA HIS A 13 -9.93 1.02 -1.56
C HIS A 13 -9.18 2.25 -1.05
N ALA A 14 -9.61 3.44 -1.49
CA ALA A 14 -8.90 4.70 -1.27
C ALA A 14 -8.56 4.98 0.21
N TRP A 15 -9.46 4.62 1.14
CA TRP A 15 -9.20 4.78 2.58
C TRP A 15 -8.10 3.83 3.07
N GLU A 16 -8.15 2.57 2.64
CA GLU A 16 -7.20 1.54 3.06
C GLU A 16 -5.83 1.82 2.46
N VAL A 17 -5.74 2.15 1.17
CA VAL A 17 -4.49 2.55 0.50
C VAL A 17 -3.79 3.71 1.21
N ARG A 18 -4.55 4.70 1.72
CA ARG A 18 -3.96 5.88 2.37
C ARG A 18 -3.49 5.63 3.80
N ASN A 19 -4.05 4.64 4.49
CA ASN A 19 -3.83 4.48 5.92
C ASN A 19 -3.25 3.11 6.32
N ALA A 20 -3.19 2.15 5.39
CA ALA A 20 -2.59 0.85 5.64
C ALA A 20 -1.08 0.96 5.78
N LYS A 21 -0.52 0.10 6.63
CA LYS A 21 0.92 -0.16 6.69
C LYS A 21 1.21 -1.51 6.07
N ILE A 22 2.22 -1.56 5.21
CA ILE A 22 2.59 -2.76 4.48
C ILE A 22 3.98 -3.18 4.95
N TYR A 23 4.15 -4.46 5.27
CA TYR A 23 5.40 -5.05 5.70
C TYR A 23 5.79 -6.18 4.76
N LEU A 24 7.09 -6.27 4.43
CA LEU A 24 7.70 -7.38 3.72
C LEU A 24 8.83 -7.94 4.58
N ASP A 25 8.75 -9.22 4.94
CA ASP A 25 9.68 -9.89 5.86
C ASP A 25 9.87 -9.10 7.18
N GLY A 26 8.76 -8.55 7.69
CA GLY A 26 8.73 -7.75 8.93
C GLY A 26 9.26 -6.31 8.79
N ARG A 27 9.71 -5.88 7.61
CA ARG A 27 10.17 -4.50 7.35
C ARG A 27 9.08 -3.68 6.69
N GLU A 28 8.84 -2.47 7.19
CA GLU A 28 7.86 -1.57 6.58
C GLU A 28 8.29 -1.17 5.16
N VAL A 29 7.35 -1.27 4.23
CA VAL A 29 7.54 -0.96 2.82
C VAL A 29 6.80 0.34 2.50
N GLN A 30 7.55 1.35 2.10
CA GLN A 30 7.01 2.61 1.63
C GLN A 30 6.82 2.60 0.12
N HIS A 31 5.99 3.52 -0.38
CA HIS A 31 5.71 3.69 -1.82
C HIS A 31 5.25 2.39 -2.51
N CYS A 32 4.48 1.58 -1.78
CA CYS A 32 3.89 0.36 -2.29
C CYS A 32 2.71 0.68 -3.22
N ARG A 33 2.79 0.20 -4.46
CA ARG A 33 1.69 0.27 -5.43
C ARG A 33 0.72 -0.89 -5.29
N LEU A 34 1.22 -2.08 -4.95
CA LEU A 34 0.39 -3.27 -4.81
C LEU A 34 1.03 -4.21 -3.80
N ALA A 35 0.22 -4.75 -2.89
CA ALA A 35 0.62 -5.79 -1.96
C ALA A 35 -0.36 -6.95 -2.00
N ASP A 36 0.17 -8.16 -1.96
CA ASP A 36 -0.58 -9.40 -2.02
C ASP A 36 -0.04 -10.37 -0.97
N GLU A 37 -0.80 -10.55 0.12
CA GLU A 37 -0.42 -11.45 1.21
C GLU A 37 -0.46 -12.92 0.78
N GLU A 38 -1.42 -13.29 -0.06
CA GLU A 38 -1.64 -14.68 -0.46
C GLU A 38 -0.56 -15.15 -1.43
N ARG A 39 -0.14 -14.26 -2.32
CA ARG A 39 0.90 -14.53 -3.31
C ARG A 39 2.30 -14.15 -2.81
N GLY A 40 2.41 -13.48 -1.67
CA GLY A 40 3.68 -13.16 -1.01
C GLY A 40 4.57 -12.20 -1.82
N TYR A 41 3.98 -11.14 -2.39
CA TYR A 41 4.77 -10.13 -3.11
C TYR A 41 4.23 -8.71 -2.93
N VAL A 42 5.13 -7.75 -3.15
CA VAL A 42 4.82 -6.32 -3.23
C VAL A 42 5.43 -5.72 -4.49
N ILE A 43 4.75 -4.72 -5.05
CA ILE A 43 5.23 -3.88 -6.14
C ILE A 43 5.43 -2.49 -5.56
N VAL A 44 6.65 -1.96 -5.64
CA VAL A 44 7.02 -0.66 -5.06
C VAL A 44 7.62 0.26 -6.11
N SER A 45 7.51 1.57 -5.88
CA SER A 45 8.29 2.58 -6.59
C SER A 45 9.52 2.93 -5.74
N PRO A 46 10.73 2.42 -6.07
CA PRO A 46 11.91 2.66 -5.26
C PRO A 46 12.33 4.13 -5.29
N VAL A 47 12.91 4.59 -4.18
CA VAL A 47 13.46 5.94 -4.04
C VAL A 47 14.97 5.88 -3.83
N ASP A 48 15.67 6.92 -4.25
CA ASP A 48 17.11 7.12 -4.01
C ASP A 48 17.40 7.55 -2.55
N GLY A 49 18.68 7.75 -2.24
CA GLY A 49 19.11 8.22 -0.91
C GLY A 49 18.65 9.63 -0.55
N ALA A 50 18.10 10.40 -1.50
CA ALA A 50 17.50 11.71 -1.28
C ALA A 50 15.96 11.66 -1.22
N GLY A 51 15.36 10.47 -1.27
CA GLY A 51 13.91 10.26 -1.24
C GLY A 51 13.21 10.55 -2.57
N ARG A 52 13.94 10.65 -3.68
CA ARG A 52 13.35 10.87 -5.02
C ARG A 52 13.09 9.54 -5.70
N PHE A 53 11.98 9.41 -6.40
CA PHE A 53 11.69 8.20 -7.17
C PHE A 53 12.77 7.93 -8.21
N LEU A 54 13.21 6.69 -8.29
CA LEU A 54 14.03 6.24 -9.40
C LEU A 54 13.18 6.20 -10.67
N LEU A 55 13.79 6.59 -11.79
CA LEU A 55 13.14 6.58 -13.11
C LEU A 55 13.76 5.50 -14.00
N GLU A 56 12.93 4.84 -14.79
CA GLU A 56 13.34 4.06 -15.96
C GLU A 56 12.93 4.86 -17.21
N GLY A 57 13.88 5.60 -17.78
CA GLY A 57 13.58 6.57 -18.83
C GLY A 57 12.76 7.73 -18.28
N ASP A 58 11.58 7.96 -18.84
CA ASP A 58 10.65 9.03 -18.45
C ASP A 58 9.57 8.58 -17.44
N GLU A 59 9.59 7.31 -17.02
CA GLU A 59 8.60 6.74 -16.12
C GLU A 59 9.19 6.39 -14.75
N ILE A 60 8.36 6.39 -13.70
CA ILE A 60 8.76 5.94 -12.37
C ILE A 60 9.05 4.44 -12.43
N ALA A 61 10.28 4.08 -12.06
CA ALA A 61 10.72 2.70 -12.00
C ALA A 61 9.82 1.89 -11.05
N THR A 62 9.64 0.62 -11.35
CA THR A 62 8.80 -0.28 -10.56
C THR A 62 9.58 -1.53 -10.19
N GLN A 63 9.55 -1.90 -8.91
CA GLN A 63 10.28 -3.05 -8.41
C GLN A 63 9.33 -4.06 -7.76
N LEU A 64 9.36 -5.29 -8.26
CA LEU A 64 8.70 -6.45 -7.66
C LEU A 64 9.61 -7.07 -6.59
N ARG A 65 9.07 -7.31 -5.39
CA ARG A 65 9.76 -7.97 -4.28
C ARG A 65 8.90 -9.08 -3.72
N TYR A 66 9.52 -10.23 -3.42
CA TYR A 66 8.87 -11.40 -2.84
C TYR A 66 9.28 -11.58 -1.38
N GLY A 67 8.40 -12.17 -0.57
CA GLY A 67 8.64 -12.44 0.85
C GLY A 67 7.32 -12.62 1.62
N GLU A 68 7.42 -12.67 2.94
CA GLU A 68 6.24 -12.67 3.81
C GLU A 68 5.62 -11.27 3.80
N VAL A 69 4.44 -11.15 3.21
CA VAL A 69 3.71 -9.88 3.12
C VAL A 69 2.67 -9.81 4.22
N ARG A 70 2.64 -8.67 4.91
CA ARG A 70 1.63 -8.36 5.92
C ARG A 70 1.04 -6.98 5.70
N ILE A 71 -0.27 -6.91 5.56
CA ILE A 71 -1.04 -5.68 5.38
C ILE A 71 -1.77 -5.39 6.70
N VAL A 72 -1.49 -4.23 7.28
CA VAL A 72 -2.12 -3.78 8.52
C VAL A 72 -3.01 -2.59 8.20
N LEU A 73 -4.32 -2.80 8.23
CA LEU A 73 -5.29 -1.72 8.13
C LEU A 73 -5.39 -0.97 9.47
N PRO A 74 -5.62 0.36 9.46
CA PRO A 74 -5.94 1.07 10.69
C PRO A 74 -7.30 0.61 11.22
N GLU A 75 -7.47 0.61 12.53
CA GLU A 75 -8.81 0.46 13.09
C GLU A 75 -9.69 1.63 12.61
N ARG A 76 -10.83 1.32 11.98
CA ARG A 76 -11.83 2.35 11.67
C ARG A 76 -12.28 2.94 13.01
N SER A 77 -11.86 4.17 13.30
CA SER A 77 -12.37 4.90 14.46
C SER A 77 -13.88 5.12 14.26
N PRO A 78 -14.75 4.71 15.20
CA PRO A 78 -16.21 4.82 15.07
C PRO A 78 -16.75 6.25 15.18
N ARG A 79 -15.93 7.29 15.01
CA ARG A 79 -16.29 8.68 15.32
C ARG A 79 -17.22 9.37 14.31
N CYS A 80 -17.79 8.67 13.33
CA CYS A 80 -18.75 9.26 12.38
C CYS A 80 -20.18 8.70 12.44
N ASP A 81 -20.47 7.66 13.23
CA ASP A 81 -21.83 7.07 13.28
C ASP A 81 -22.69 7.56 14.46
N ALA A 82 -22.34 8.70 15.08
CA ALA A 82 -23.08 9.26 16.21
C ALA A 82 -23.47 10.73 16.02
N ALA A 83 -24.11 11.05 14.89
CA ALA A 83 -24.86 12.31 14.73
C ALA A 83 -26.19 12.01 14.03
N GLY A 84 -27.13 11.44 14.78
CA GLY A 84 -28.47 11.12 14.28
C GLY A 84 -29.36 10.54 15.37
N GLY A 85 -29.35 11.14 16.56
CA GLY A 85 -30.22 10.76 17.66
C GLY A 85 -30.70 12.00 18.40
N ALA A 86 -31.87 12.49 18.01
CA ALA A 86 -32.94 13.13 18.80
C ALA A 86 -33.85 13.92 17.86
#